data_AF-A0A538GE63-F1
#
_entry.id   AF-A0A538GE63-F1
#
_cell.length_a   1.000
_cell.length_b   1.000
_cell.length_c   1.000
_cell.angle_alpha   90.00
_cell.angle_beta   90.00
_cell.angle_gamma   90.00
#
_symmetry.space_group_name_H-M   'P 1'
#
loop_
_entity.id
_entity.type
_entity.pdbx_description
1 polymer ?
#
loop_
_entity_poly.entity_id
_entity_poly.type
_entity_poly.pdbx_seq_one_letter_code
_entity_poly.pdbx_strand_id
1 'polypeptide(L)'
;EGVLARVEPVEDLVPADLMIEAVVEDAAVKEDVFRRADSLLPPEAVLASNTSSIPISTLAAATSRPSRVIGMHFFNPVPVLQLVEIVRGKETSDETAEAITELAREVGKTPAVANDFPGFVSNRILMPFINEAVWALHDGVAEAEAIDTIAKLGFAHPLGPLALADLIGLDTCVAIMKVLERGLGNARYAPCPLLEELVGAGKLGRKSGEGFYIYQA
;
A
#
# COMPACT_ATOMS: atom_id res chain seq x y z
N GLU A 1 -4.79 -16.83 23.10
CA GLU A 1 -4.53 -18.22 22.66
C GLU A 1 -5.45 -18.73 21.55
N GLY A 2 -6.74 -18.35 21.47
CA GLY A 2 -7.66 -18.98 20.49
C GLY A 2 -7.44 -18.70 18.99
N VAL A 3 -6.85 -17.57 18.58
CA VAL A 3 -6.68 -17.24 17.15
C VAL A 3 -5.56 -18.02 16.50
N LEU A 4 -4.40 -18.13 17.16
CA LEU A 4 -3.24 -18.85 16.64
C LEU A 4 -3.47 -20.36 16.52
N ALA A 5 -4.36 -20.94 17.34
CA ALA A 5 -4.76 -22.34 17.24
C ALA A 5 -5.52 -22.67 15.94
N ARG A 6 -5.98 -21.65 15.19
CA ARG A 6 -6.62 -21.78 13.88
C ARG A 6 -5.65 -21.53 12.72
N VAL A 7 -4.37 -21.33 13.01
CA VAL A 7 -3.33 -21.07 12.01
C VAL A 7 -2.43 -22.29 11.92
N GLU A 8 -2.41 -22.90 10.74
CA GLU A 8 -1.50 -23.99 10.40
C GLU A 8 -0.44 -23.47 9.41
N PRO A 9 0.84 -23.38 9.81
CA PRO A 9 1.91 -23.06 8.89
C PRO A 9 2.06 -24.18 7.86
N VAL A 10 2.08 -23.81 6.59
CA VAL A 10 2.30 -24.72 5.47
C VAL A 10 3.55 -24.30 4.72
N GLU A 11 4.26 -25.25 4.11
CA GLU A 11 5.47 -24.97 3.33
C GLU A 11 5.14 -24.34 1.96
N ASP A 12 3.92 -24.56 1.47
CA ASP A 12 3.45 -24.07 0.18
C ASP A 12 1.94 -23.81 0.19
N LEU A 13 1.39 -23.31 -0.91
CA LEU A 13 -0.04 -23.14 -1.13
C LEU A 13 -0.78 -24.46 -0.91
N VAL A 14 -1.95 -24.36 -0.28
CA VAL A 14 -2.88 -25.46 -0.06
C VAL A 14 -4.26 -25.07 -0.63
N PRO A 15 -5.12 -26.05 -0.97
CA PRO A 15 -6.47 -25.76 -1.42
C PRO A 15 -7.23 -24.88 -0.42
N ALA A 16 -7.80 -23.78 -0.91
CA ALA A 16 -8.55 -22.81 -0.12
C ALA A 16 -9.55 -22.07 -1.01
N ASP A 17 -10.61 -21.53 -0.40
CA ASP A 17 -11.62 -20.70 -1.09
C ASP A 17 -11.13 -19.26 -1.33
N LEU A 18 -10.13 -18.82 -0.55
CA LEU A 18 -9.53 -17.50 -0.65
C LEU A 18 -8.02 -17.59 -0.39
N MET A 19 -7.24 -17.01 -1.30
CA MET A 19 -5.83 -16.68 -1.08
C MET A 19 -5.69 -15.17 -0.84
N ILE A 20 -4.96 -14.76 0.20
CA ILE A 20 -4.50 -13.38 0.37
C ILE A 20 -2.97 -13.38 0.26
N GLU A 21 -2.46 -12.90 -0.86
CA GLU A 21 -1.02 -12.78 -1.12
C GLU A 21 -0.46 -11.54 -0.39
N ALA A 22 0.58 -11.75 0.41
CA ALA A 22 1.30 -10.72 1.16
C ALA A 22 2.81 -10.99 1.24
N VAL A 23 3.38 -11.51 0.14
CA VAL A 23 4.83 -11.66 -0.06
C VAL A 23 5.48 -10.33 -0.44
N VAL A 24 6.79 -10.35 -0.73
CA VAL A 24 7.58 -9.18 -1.10
C VAL A 24 6.92 -8.39 -2.24
N GLU A 25 7.07 -7.06 -2.22
CA GLU A 25 6.48 -6.15 -3.21
C GLU A 25 7.27 -6.15 -4.53
N ASP A 26 7.33 -7.33 -5.17
CA ASP A 26 7.93 -7.55 -6.48
C ASP A 26 6.90 -8.18 -7.43
N ALA A 27 6.71 -7.58 -8.59
CA ALA A 27 5.68 -8.00 -9.53
C ALA A 27 5.91 -9.43 -10.06
N ALA A 28 7.15 -9.79 -10.37
CA ALA A 28 7.45 -11.12 -10.92
C ALA A 28 7.24 -12.21 -9.86
N VAL A 29 7.62 -11.94 -8.61
CA VAL A 29 7.37 -12.86 -7.49
C VAL A 29 5.87 -13.03 -7.27
N LYS A 30 5.09 -11.94 -7.23
CA LYS A 30 3.63 -12.03 -7.04
C LYS A 30 2.94 -12.73 -8.22
N GLU A 31 3.31 -12.44 -9.45
CA GLU A 31 2.78 -13.12 -10.64
C GLU A 31 3.05 -14.65 -10.60
N ASP A 32 4.20 -15.07 -10.08
CA ASP A 32 4.48 -16.50 -9.86
C ASP A 32 3.53 -17.12 -8.82
N VAL A 33 3.32 -16.45 -7.68
CA VAL A 33 2.36 -16.90 -6.67
C VAL A 33 0.95 -17.00 -7.26
N PHE A 34 0.52 -16.01 -8.03
CA PHE A 34 -0.80 -15.99 -8.68
C PHE A 34 -0.96 -17.13 -9.71
N ARG A 35 0.06 -17.40 -10.54
CA ARG A 35 0.03 -18.54 -11.48
C ARG A 35 -0.09 -19.88 -10.77
N ARG A 36 0.68 -20.07 -9.70
CA ARG A 36 0.67 -21.31 -8.90
C ARG A 36 -0.68 -21.48 -8.22
N ALA A 37 -1.22 -20.41 -7.62
CA ALA A 37 -2.53 -20.42 -7.01
C ALA A 37 -3.65 -20.71 -8.02
N ASP A 38 -3.61 -20.11 -9.20
CA ASP A 38 -4.58 -20.35 -10.28
C ASP A 38 -4.62 -21.83 -10.71
N SER A 39 -3.47 -22.51 -10.69
CA SER A 39 -3.37 -23.93 -11.03
C SER A 39 -3.80 -24.88 -9.90
N LEU A 40 -3.57 -24.49 -8.64
CA LEU A 40 -3.75 -25.36 -7.47
C LEU A 40 -5.13 -25.21 -6.82
N LEU A 41 -5.62 -23.97 -6.72
CA LEU A 41 -6.86 -23.68 -5.99
C LEU A 41 -8.10 -24.00 -6.85
N PRO A 42 -9.21 -24.40 -6.23
CA PRO A 42 -10.48 -24.68 -6.92
C PRO A 42 -10.91 -23.50 -7.80
N PRO A 43 -11.52 -23.69 -8.99
CA PRO A 43 -11.88 -22.63 -9.94
C PRO A 43 -12.68 -21.45 -9.34
N GLU A 44 -13.48 -21.73 -8.32
CA GLU A 44 -14.30 -20.78 -7.58
C GLU A 44 -13.52 -19.92 -6.57
N ALA A 45 -12.28 -20.29 -6.24
CA ALA A 45 -11.48 -19.56 -5.27
C ALA A 45 -11.15 -18.14 -5.73
N VAL A 46 -11.16 -17.20 -4.78
CA VAL A 46 -10.77 -15.80 -4.99
C VAL A 46 -9.28 -15.65 -4.70
N LEU A 47 -8.57 -14.92 -5.57
CA LEU A 47 -7.16 -14.60 -5.41
C LEU A 47 -7.00 -13.11 -5.10
N ALA A 48 -6.73 -12.79 -3.85
CA ALA A 48 -6.54 -11.43 -3.37
C ALA A 48 -5.05 -11.09 -3.19
N SER A 49 -4.66 -9.83 -3.39
CA SER A 49 -3.32 -9.33 -3.05
C SER A 49 -3.39 -8.13 -2.10
N ASN A 50 -2.54 -8.12 -1.07
CA ASN A 50 -2.30 -7.00 -0.16
C ASN A 50 -1.30 -5.96 -0.73
N THR A 51 -0.96 -6.05 -2.01
CA THR A 51 -0.09 -5.08 -2.69
C THR A 51 -0.49 -3.62 -2.41
N SER A 52 0.51 -2.74 -2.32
CA SER A 52 0.31 -1.30 -2.11
C SER A 52 0.53 -0.48 -3.38
N SER A 53 1.12 -1.10 -4.42
CA SER A 53 1.60 -0.38 -5.60
C SER A 53 1.49 -1.13 -6.93
N ILE A 54 1.49 -2.47 -6.90
CA ILE A 54 1.40 -3.30 -8.11
C ILE A 54 -0.05 -3.32 -8.59
N PRO A 55 -0.33 -3.01 -9.87
CA PRO A 55 -1.69 -3.02 -10.42
C PRO A 55 -2.33 -4.40 -10.30
N ILE A 56 -3.57 -4.45 -9.83
CA ILE A 56 -4.32 -5.71 -9.69
C ILE A 56 -4.55 -6.36 -11.05
N SER A 57 -4.74 -5.55 -12.10
CA SER A 57 -4.91 -6.03 -13.47
C SER A 57 -3.66 -6.73 -14.00
N THR A 58 -2.46 -6.39 -13.52
CA THR A 58 -1.22 -7.10 -13.85
C THR A 58 -1.23 -8.51 -13.26
N LEU A 59 -1.59 -8.64 -11.98
CA LEU A 59 -1.69 -9.93 -11.31
C LEU A 59 -2.82 -10.78 -11.91
N ALA A 60 -3.95 -10.15 -12.27
CA ALA A 60 -5.08 -10.82 -12.90
C ALA A 60 -4.71 -11.44 -14.25
N ALA A 61 -3.93 -10.72 -15.07
CA ALA A 61 -3.48 -11.17 -16.38
C ALA A 61 -2.54 -12.39 -16.34
N ALA A 62 -1.94 -12.69 -15.18
CA ALA A 62 -1.14 -13.89 -14.96
C ALA A 62 -1.98 -15.14 -14.69
N THR A 63 -3.32 -15.04 -14.62
CA THR A 63 -4.23 -16.14 -14.27
C THR A 63 -5.22 -16.44 -15.39
N SER A 64 -5.84 -17.61 -15.34
CA SER A 64 -6.97 -18.00 -16.20
C SER A 64 -8.34 -17.54 -15.66
N ARG A 65 -8.38 -16.91 -14.47
CA ARG A 65 -9.59 -16.46 -13.77
C ARG A 65 -9.56 -14.97 -13.38
N PRO A 66 -9.25 -14.04 -14.29
CA PRO A 66 -9.07 -12.63 -13.96
C PRO A 66 -10.29 -11.98 -13.26
N SER A 67 -11.50 -12.51 -13.46
CA SER A 67 -12.71 -12.06 -12.76
C SER A 67 -12.77 -12.38 -11.26
N ARG A 68 -11.95 -13.33 -10.79
CA ARG A 68 -11.79 -13.73 -9.38
C ARG A 68 -10.50 -13.20 -8.76
N VAL A 69 -9.83 -12.25 -9.40
CA VAL A 69 -8.64 -11.57 -8.86
C VAL A 69 -9.02 -10.18 -8.35
N ILE A 70 -8.54 -9.80 -7.17
CA ILE A 70 -8.89 -8.53 -6.51
C ILE A 70 -7.76 -8.03 -5.60
N GLY A 71 -7.71 -6.73 -5.32
CA GLY A 71 -6.85 -6.18 -4.26
C GLY A 71 -7.58 -6.11 -2.93
N MET A 72 -6.87 -6.45 -1.85
CA MET A 72 -7.34 -6.37 -0.48
C MET A 72 -6.23 -5.75 0.38
N HIS A 73 -6.07 -4.44 0.25
CA HIS A 73 -4.96 -3.68 0.82
C HIS A 73 -5.26 -3.27 2.27
N PHE A 74 -4.54 -3.88 3.21
CA PHE A 74 -4.63 -3.60 4.64
C PHE A 74 -3.59 -2.56 5.07
N PHE A 75 -3.91 -1.83 6.13
CA PHE A 75 -3.05 -0.77 6.66
C PHE A 75 -2.37 -1.21 7.96
N ASN A 76 -1.08 -0.92 8.09
CA ASN A 76 -0.29 -1.29 9.28
C ASN A 76 -0.49 -0.29 10.44
N PRO A 77 -0.72 -0.74 11.69
CA PRO A 77 -0.86 -2.13 12.13
C PRO A 77 -2.24 -2.74 11.87
N VAL A 78 -2.24 -3.87 11.16
CA VAL A 78 -3.45 -4.53 10.64
C VAL A 78 -4.49 -4.85 11.73
N PRO A 79 -4.14 -5.34 12.94
CA PRO A 79 -5.15 -5.61 13.95
C PRO A 79 -5.86 -4.36 14.50
N VAL A 80 -5.22 -3.19 14.41
CA VAL A 80 -5.72 -1.94 15.02
C VAL A 80 -6.48 -1.10 14.00
N LEU A 81 -5.91 -0.91 12.81
CA LEU A 81 -6.53 -0.08 11.78
C LEU A 81 -7.75 -0.78 11.19
N GLN A 82 -8.87 -0.06 11.13
CA GLN A 82 -10.16 -0.61 10.70
C GLN A 82 -10.32 -0.64 9.18
N LEU A 83 -9.52 0.14 8.44
CA LEU A 83 -9.66 0.26 6.98
C LEU A 83 -9.09 -0.96 6.24
N VAL A 84 -9.78 -1.38 5.19
CA VAL A 84 -9.22 -2.17 4.09
C VAL A 84 -9.66 -1.56 2.77
N GLU A 85 -8.73 -1.40 1.85
CA GLU A 85 -9.00 -0.87 0.51
C GLU A 85 -9.23 -2.05 -0.44
N ILE A 86 -10.44 -2.14 -0.99
CA ILE A 86 -10.88 -3.23 -1.87
C ILE A 86 -10.71 -2.75 -3.32
N VAL A 87 -9.64 -3.21 -3.98
CA VAL A 87 -9.23 -2.68 -5.28
C VAL A 87 -9.70 -3.58 -6.41
N ARG A 88 -10.61 -3.06 -7.22
CA ARG A 88 -11.15 -3.76 -8.40
C ARG A 88 -10.18 -3.63 -9.56
N GLY A 89 -9.61 -4.76 -9.99
CA GLY A 89 -8.97 -4.86 -11.30
C GLY A 89 -9.99 -4.70 -12.42
N LYS A 90 -9.51 -4.46 -13.64
CA LYS A 90 -10.38 -4.18 -14.81
C LYS A 90 -11.41 -5.28 -15.07
N GLU A 91 -11.06 -6.53 -14.77
CA GLU A 91 -11.90 -7.70 -15.05
C GLU A 91 -12.59 -8.27 -13.80
N THR A 92 -12.27 -7.75 -12.60
CA THR A 92 -12.86 -8.21 -11.34
C THR A 92 -14.39 -8.11 -11.39
N SER A 93 -15.07 -9.25 -11.21
CA SER A 93 -16.53 -9.31 -11.24
C SER A 93 -17.15 -8.59 -10.04
N ASP A 94 -18.40 -8.17 -10.19
CA ASP A 94 -19.19 -7.63 -9.08
C ASP A 94 -19.33 -8.68 -7.95
N GLU A 95 -19.56 -9.95 -8.31
CA GLU A 95 -19.64 -11.07 -7.35
C GLU A 95 -18.38 -11.18 -6.48
N THR A 96 -17.19 -11.14 -7.08
CA THR A 96 -15.91 -11.19 -6.35
C THR A 96 -15.76 -9.97 -5.44
N ALA A 97 -16.07 -8.78 -5.95
CA ALA A 97 -15.95 -7.54 -5.18
C ALA A 97 -16.92 -7.51 -3.99
N GLU A 98 -18.15 -7.95 -4.18
CA GLU A 98 -19.17 -8.05 -3.13
C GLU A 98 -18.76 -9.07 -2.06
N ALA A 99 -18.35 -10.28 -2.46
CA ALA A 99 -17.91 -11.32 -1.53
C ALA A 99 -16.76 -10.85 -0.63
N ILE A 100 -15.74 -10.21 -1.21
CA ILE A 100 -14.59 -9.70 -0.44
C ILE A 100 -14.92 -8.47 0.39
N THR A 101 -15.87 -7.65 -0.07
CA THR A 101 -16.40 -6.53 0.72
C THR A 101 -17.17 -7.02 1.94
N GLU A 102 -18.03 -8.03 1.81
CA GLU A 102 -18.74 -8.62 2.95
C GLU A 102 -17.77 -9.32 3.91
N LEU A 103 -16.84 -10.12 3.39
CA LEU A 103 -15.80 -10.76 4.21
C LEU A 103 -15.01 -9.73 5.03
N ALA A 104 -14.62 -8.61 4.43
CA ALA A 104 -13.96 -7.52 5.13
C ALA A 104 -14.78 -7.01 6.33
N ARG A 105 -16.11 -6.87 6.18
CA ARG A 105 -16.99 -6.46 7.28
C ARG A 105 -17.08 -7.51 8.37
N GLU A 106 -17.18 -8.78 8.00
CA GLU A 106 -17.24 -9.91 8.94
C GLU A 106 -15.99 -9.99 9.83
N VAL A 107 -14.81 -9.68 9.28
CA VAL A 107 -13.56 -9.63 10.04
C VAL A 107 -13.35 -8.30 10.79
N GLY A 108 -14.39 -7.46 10.89
CA GLY A 108 -14.38 -6.21 11.64
C GLY A 108 -13.63 -5.08 10.95
N LYS A 109 -13.51 -5.11 9.62
CA LYS A 109 -12.94 -4.01 8.83
C LYS A 109 -14.04 -3.18 8.18
N THR A 110 -13.69 -1.94 7.85
CA THR A 110 -14.46 -1.03 7.03
C THR A 110 -13.88 -1.07 5.61
N PRO A 111 -14.56 -1.71 4.65
CA PRO A 111 -14.09 -1.74 3.27
C PRO A 111 -14.32 -0.39 2.59
N ALA A 112 -13.32 0.06 1.82
CA ALA A 112 -13.43 1.16 0.89
C ALA A 112 -13.11 0.66 -0.52
N VAL A 113 -14.09 0.67 -1.41
CA VAL A 113 -13.93 0.15 -2.78
C VAL A 113 -13.24 1.20 -3.65
N ALA A 114 -12.19 0.76 -4.36
CA ALA A 114 -11.42 1.57 -5.29
C ALA A 114 -11.26 0.86 -6.63
N ASN A 115 -11.00 1.63 -7.69
CA ASN A 115 -10.60 1.08 -8.98
C ASN A 115 -9.07 0.98 -9.05
N ASP A 116 -8.58 -0.04 -9.75
CA ASP A 116 -7.16 -0.27 -10.00
C ASP A 116 -6.53 0.86 -10.82
N PHE A 117 -5.80 1.73 -10.13
CA PHE A 117 -5.00 2.82 -10.68
C PHE A 117 -3.70 2.94 -9.87
N PRO A 118 -2.63 3.54 -10.42
CA PRO A 118 -1.39 3.77 -9.70
C PRO A 118 -1.63 4.46 -8.34
N GLY A 119 -1.21 3.78 -7.26
CA GLY A 119 -1.38 4.21 -5.87
C GLY A 119 -2.80 4.11 -5.32
N PHE A 120 -3.71 3.44 -6.03
CA PHE A 120 -5.13 3.28 -5.68
C PHE A 120 -5.76 4.62 -5.28
N VAL A 121 -6.47 4.69 -4.15
CA VAL A 121 -6.93 5.96 -3.57
C VAL A 121 -5.95 6.46 -2.53
N SER A 122 -5.53 5.59 -1.62
CA SER A 122 -4.74 5.95 -0.43
C SER A 122 -3.41 6.63 -0.79
N ASN A 123 -2.52 5.89 -1.47
CA ASN A 123 -1.19 6.38 -1.84
C ASN A 123 -1.25 7.48 -2.90
N ARG A 124 -2.24 7.46 -3.78
CA ARG A 124 -2.49 8.50 -4.79
C ARG A 124 -2.77 9.88 -4.18
N ILE A 125 -3.35 9.92 -2.98
CA ILE A 125 -3.63 11.18 -2.26
C ILE A 125 -2.53 11.49 -1.24
N LEU A 126 -2.14 10.50 -0.45
CA LEU A 126 -1.21 10.70 0.66
C LEU A 126 0.20 11.07 0.19
N MET A 127 0.74 10.38 -0.82
CA MET A 127 2.13 10.60 -1.24
C MET A 127 2.33 11.98 -1.86
N PRO A 128 1.44 12.51 -2.72
CA PRO A 128 1.55 13.89 -3.18
C PRO A 128 1.43 14.91 -2.04
N PHE A 129 0.57 14.68 -1.04
CA PHE A 129 0.48 15.55 0.13
C PHE A 129 1.81 15.60 0.91
N ILE A 130 2.42 14.44 1.14
CA ILE A 130 3.75 14.37 1.77
C ILE A 130 4.80 15.05 0.88
N ASN A 131 4.83 14.74 -0.41
CA ASN A 131 5.81 15.29 -1.35
C ASN A 131 5.72 16.83 -1.43
N GLU A 132 4.51 17.39 -1.37
CA GLU A 132 4.28 18.84 -1.32
C GLU A 132 4.80 19.45 -0.02
N ALA A 133 4.67 18.75 1.12
CA ALA A 133 5.29 19.19 2.36
C ALA A 133 6.83 19.20 2.26
N VAL A 134 7.42 18.24 1.53
CA VAL A 134 8.86 18.24 1.26
C VAL A 134 9.24 19.40 0.33
N TRP A 135 8.42 19.74 -0.67
CA TRP A 135 8.63 20.94 -1.49
C TRP A 135 8.58 22.22 -0.67
N ALA A 136 7.63 22.37 0.25
CA ALA A 136 7.57 23.52 1.14
C ALA A 136 8.83 23.66 2.00
N LEU A 137 9.41 22.54 2.46
CA LEU A 137 10.68 22.54 3.16
C LEU A 137 11.85 22.90 2.22
N HIS A 138 11.89 22.27 1.04
CA HIS A 138 12.94 22.48 0.04
C HIS A 138 13.02 23.94 -0.45
N ASP A 139 11.87 24.57 -0.67
CA ASP A 139 11.76 25.95 -1.13
C ASP A 139 11.98 26.98 0.00
N GLY A 140 12.21 26.51 1.24
CA GLY A 140 12.46 27.37 2.40
C GLY A 140 11.21 28.11 2.88
N VAL A 141 10.01 27.59 2.62
CA VAL A 141 8.75 28.19 3.08
C VAL A 141 8.67 28.19 4.61
N ALA A 142 9.12 27.10 5.24
CA ALA A 142 9.22 26.96 6.70
C ALA A 142 10.11 25.77 7.09
N GLU A 143 10.56 25.76 8.35
CA GLU A 143 11.24 24.60 8.95
C GLU A 143 10.29 23.41 9.14
N ALA A 144 10.85 22.20 9.24
CA ALA A 144 10.09 20.96 9.32
C ALA A 144 9.05 20.95 10.47
N GLU A 145 9.44 21.43 11.65
CA GLU A 145 8.56 21.51 12.82
C GLU A 145 7.34 22.40 12.58
N ALA A 146 7.53 23.50 11.86
CA ALA A 146 6.45 24.45 11.56
C ALA A 146 5.48 23.85 10.52
N ILE A 147 5.99 23.20 9.47
CA ILE A 147 5.18 22.49 8.47
C ILE A 147 4.31 21.43 9.15
N ASP A 148 4.91 20.59 10.00
CA ASP A 148 4.17 19.55 10.72
C ASP A 148 3.19 20.11 11.74
N THR A 149 3.55 21.20 12.42
CA THR A 149 2.65 21.87 13.37
C THR A 149 1.42 22.45 12.67
N ILE A 150 1.60 23.08 11.50
CA ILE A 150 0.49 23.60 10.69
C ILE A 150 -0.40 22.45 10.21
N ALA A 151 0.17 21.34 9.73
CA ALA A 151 -0.63 20.21 9.30
C ALA A 151 -1.44 19.60 10.47
N LYS A 152 -0.83 19.49 11.65
CA LYS A 152 -1.50 18.93 12.83
C LYS A 152 -2.60 19.84 13.37
N LEU A 153 -2.32 21.13 13.56
CA LEU A 153 -3.25 22.05 14.22
C LEU A 153 -4.20 22.74 13.22
N GLY A 154 -3.73 22.99 12.00
CA GLY A 154 -4.50 23.66 10.95
C GLY A 154 -5.36 22.69 10.14
N PHE A 155 -4.86 21.51 9.77
CA PHE A 155 -5.61 20.51 9.00
C PHE A 155 -6.18 19.38 9.87
N ALA A 156 -5.96 19.44 11.19
CA ALA A 156 -6.39 18.44 12.15
C ALA A 156 -5.84 17.02 11.87
N HIS A 157 -4.65 16.91 11.25
CA HIS A 157 -4.00 15.62 11.06
C HIS A 157 -3.41 15.11 12.39
N PRO A 158 -3.46 13.80 12.68
CA PRO A 158 -2.90 13.25 13.91
C PRO A 158 -1.36 13.35 13.96
N LEU A 159 -0.73 13.35 12.78
CA LEU A 159 0.72 13.45 12.60
C LEU A 159 1.00 14.37 11.41
N GLY A 160 2.07 15.17 11.51
CA GLY A 160 2.50 16.02 10.41
C GLY A 160 3.07 15.20 9.25
N PRO A 161 3.01 15.71 8.00
CA PRO A 161 3.44 14.99 6.80
C PRO A 161 4.90 14.56 6.82
N LEU A 162 5.82 15.35 7.38
CA LEU A 162 7.25 15.03 7.41
C LEU A 162 7.54 13.94 8.45
N ALA A 163 6.97 14.07 9.66
CA ALA A 163 7.04 13.03 10.67
C ALA A 163 6.34 11.72 10.23
N LEU A 164 5.29 11.82 9.43
CA LEU A 164 4.62 10.67 8.81
C LEU A 164 5.50 10.02 7.75
N ALA A 165 6.18 10.80 6.91
CA ALA A 165 7.14 10.28 5.94
C ALA A 165 8.26 9.50 6.63
N ASP A 166 8.81 10.02 7.74
CA ASP A 166 9.82 9.32 8.54
C ASP A 166 9.31 8.02 9.18
N LEU A 167 8.01 7.95 9.49
CA LEU A 167 7.38 6.74 10.02
C LEU A 167 7.19 5.69 8.91
N ILE A 168 6.80 6.12 7.71
CA ILE A 168 6.62 5.24 6.54
C ILE A 168 7.98 4.73 6.05
N GLY A 169 8.98 5.60 6.01
CA GLY A 169 10.28 5.38 5.38
C GLY A 169 10.42 6.20 4.10
N LEU A 170 11.47 7.02 4.02
CA LEU A 170 11.64 7.96 2.91
C LEU A 170 11.89 7.25 1.57
N ASP A 171 12.58 6.12 1.58
CA ASP A 171 12.78 5.24 0.43
C ASP A 171 11.45 4.68 -0.09
N THR A 172 10.55 4.28 0.80
CA THR A 172 9.19 3.86 0.44
C THR A 172 8.40 5.02 -0.17
N CYS A 173 8.48 6.22 0.40
CA CYS A 173 7.85 7.41 -0.19
C CYS A 173 8.36 7.70 -1.61
N VAL A 174 9.68 7.68 -1.83
CA VAL A 174 10.28 7.85 -3.18
C VAL A 174 9.81 6.75 -4.13
N ALA A 175 9.81 5.49 -3.70
CA ALA A 175 9.38 4.37 -4.53
C ALA A 175 7.94 4.54 -5.00
N ILE A 176 7.02 4.93 -4.10
CA ILE A 176 5.61 5.13 -4.45
C ILE A 176 5.44 6.36 -5.35
N MET A 177 6.14 7.48 -5.11
CA MET A 177 6.10 8.64 -6.01
C MET A 177 6.55 8.27 -7.43
N LYS A 178 7.61 7.46 -7.58
CA LYS A 178 8.05 6.94 -8.89
C LYS A 178 7.02 6.01 -9.55
N VAL A 179 6.27 5.24 -8.77
CA VAL A 179 5.12 4.47 -9.27
C VAL A 179 4.02 5.40 -9.79
N LEU A 180 3.68 6.46 -9.04
CA LEU A 180 2.69 7.45 -9.46
C LEU A 180 3.12 8.20 -10.73
N GLU A 181 4.36 8.66 -10.79
CA GLU A 181 4.90 9.37 -11.95
C GLU A 181 4.83 8.52 -13.23
N ARG A 182 5.37 7.31 -13.18
CA ARG A 182 5.36 6.40 -14.33
C ARG A 182 3.95 5.96 -14.71
N GLY A 183 3.16 5.56 -13.71
CA GLY A 183 1.82 5.03 -13.93
C GLY A 183 0.82 6.07 -14.44
N LEU A 184 1.02 7.35 -14.09
CA LEU A 184 0.15 8.45 -14.50
C LEU A 184 0.73 9.29 -15.63
N GLY A 185 1.98 9.03 -16.01
CA GLY A 185 2.67 9.73 -17.10
C GLY A 185 2.76 11.24 -16.87
N ASN A 186 2.94 11.67 -15.62
CA ASN A 186 2.88 13.09 -15.27
C ASN A 186 3.97 13.47 -14.26
N ALA A 187 4.86 14.37 -14.68
CA ALA A 187 6.00 14.85 -13.91
C ALA A 187 5.62 15.56 -12.59
N ARG A 188 4.35 15.98 -12.40
CA ARG A 188 3.88 16.51 -11.11
C ARG A 188 4.02 15.51 -9.96
N TYR A 189 4.14 14.22 -10.29
CA TYR A 189 4.32 13.15 -9.33
C TYR A 189 5.80 12.74 -9.16
N ALA A 190 6.73 13.49 -9.76
CA ALA A 190 8.14 13.29 -9.49
C ALA A 190 8.43 13.50 -7.99
N PRO A 191 9.25 12.63 -7.36
CA PRO A 191 9.71 12.86 -6.00
C PRO A 191 10.45 14.21 -5.90
N CYS A 192 10.29 14.92 -4.78
CA CYS A 192 11.07 16.11 -4.50
C CYS A 192 12.58 15.75 -4.43
N PRO A 193 13.49 16.53 -5.04
CA PRO A 193 14.93 16.25 -5.02
C PRO A 193 15.50 16.12 -3.59
N LEU A 194 15.02 16.91 -2.63
CA LEU A 194 15.41 16.80 -1.23
C LEU A 194 15.07 15.41 -0.65
N LEU A 195 13.92 14.86 -1.02
CA LEU A 195 13.52 13.52 -0.58
C LEU A 195 14.47 12.46 -1.14
N GLU A 196 14.86 12.56 -2.41
CA GLU A 196 15.83 11.64 -3.03
C GLU A 196 17.24 11.79 -2.44
N GLU A 197 17.65 13.02 -2.12
CA GLU A 197 18.94 13.29 -1.46
C GLU A 197 19.03 12.62 -0.08
N LEU A 198 17.99 12.76 0.74
CA LEU A 198 17.94 12.11 2.07
C LEU A 198 18.02 10.59 1.95
N VAL A 199 17.30 10.00 0.98
CA VAL A 199 17.38 8.57 0.70
C VAL A 199 18.78 8.16 0.25
N GLY A 200 19.41 8.94 -0.65
CA GLY A 200 20.78 8.71 -1.10
C GLY A 200 21.83 8.79 0.01
N ALA A 201 21.56 9.60 1.05
CA ALA A 201 22.38 9.72 2.25
C ALA A 201 22.10 8.62 3.31
N GLY A 202 21.14 7.72 3.06
CA GLY A 202 20.75 6.67 4.02
C GLY A 202 19.89 7.18 5.18
N LYS A 203 19.35 8.40 5.08
CA LYS A 203 18.42 8.98 6.05
C LYS A 203 16.99 8.57 5.70
N LEU A 204 16.59 7.39 6.16
CA LEU A 204 15.34 6.73 5.80
C LEU A 204 14.21 6.95 6.83
N GLY A 205 14.38 7.87 7.78
CA GLY A 205 13.42 8.13 8.85
C GLY A 205 13.69 7.28 10.08
N ARG A 206 12.62 6.86 10.76
CA ARG A 206 12.72 6.15 12.06
C ARG A 206 13.55 4.88 11.99
N LYS A 207 13.47 4.15 10.88
CA LYS A 207 14.17 2.86 10.70
C LYS A 207 15.70 2.99 10.59
N SER A 208 16.20 4.19 10.27
CA SER A 208 17.64 4.50 10.22
C SER A 208 18.10 5.44 11.34
N GLY A 209 17.19 5.84 12.24
CA GLY A 209 17.48 6.81 13.30
C GLY A 209 17.50 8.27 12.83
N GLU A 210 17.33 8.55 11.55
CA GLU A 210 17.34 9.90 10.99
C GLU A 210 16.61 9.97 9.65
N GLY A 211 15.80 11.02 9.46
CA GLY A 211 15.16 11.41 8.21
C GLY A 211 15.00 12.93 8.17
N PHE A 212 13.77 13.43 8.19
CA PHE A 212 13.49 14.86 8.46
C PHE A 212 13.78 15.23 9.92
N TYR A 213 13.63 14.27 10.83
CA TYR A 213 13.99 14.41 12.25
C TYR A 213 15.05 13.38 12.65
N ILE A 214 15.71 13.65 13.79
CA ILE A 214 16.64 12.71 14.42
C ILE A 214 15.90 11.91 15.49
N TYR A 215 16.02 10.58 15.45
CA TYR A 215 15.41 9.65 16.39
C TYR A 215 16.49 9.01 17.25
N GLN A 216 16.40 9.20 18.56
CA GLN A 216 17.26 8.50 19.50
C GLN A 216 16.87 7.01 19.54
N ALA A 217 17.88 6.14 19.54
CA ALA A 217 17.73 4.69 19.67
C ALA A 217 17.22 4.28 21.06
#